data_AF-A0A645B5R4-F1
#
_entry.id   AF-A0A645B5R4-F1
#
_cell.length_a   1.000
_cell.length_b   1.000
_cell.length_c   1.000
_cell.angle_alpha   90.00
_cell.angle_beta   90.00
_cell.angle_gamma   90.00
#
_symmetry.space_group_name_H-M   'P 1'
#
loop_
_entity.id
_entity.type
_entity.pdbx_description
1 polymer ?
#
loop_
_entity_poly.entity_id
_entity_poly.type
_entity_poly.pdbx_seq_one_letter_code
_entity_poly.pdbx_strand_id
1 'polypeptide(L)'
;MGLSLGPTEVANPRIGALLHLNGVIPAAGSAADPALIRLLGKPDRPTALLVARDCRAAYVYWCCRVLGIRIPEMLSLVSYDNLTWSEAPELGLTTIAEPFAELGEAALEMLQSWCLTRQRPASRSVAGPLIRRRGAMLCAAH
;
A
#
# COMPACT_ATOMS: atom_id res chain seq x y z
N MET A 1 17.05 -3.80 11.38
CA MET A 1 16.04 -3.97 10.32
C MET A 1 14.68 -3.95 10.99
N GLY A 2 13.81 -3.02 10.66
CA GLY A 2 12.55 -2.88 11.40
C GLY A 2 11.53 -2.01 10.67
N LEU A 3 10.29 -2.42 10.80
CA LEU A 3 9.11 -1.59 10.57
C LEU A 3 9.23 -0.28 11.36
N SER A 4 9.09 0.83 10.65
CA SER A 4 8.88 2.14 11.26
C SER A 4 7.45 2.55 10.94
N LEU A 5 6.65 2.78 11.98
CA LEU A 5 5.34 3.40 11.81
C LEU A 5 5.60 4.89 11.57
N GLY A 6 5.27 5.37 10.36
CA GLY A 6 5.23 6.80 10.09
C GLY A 6 4.12 7.45 10.94
N PRO A 7 4.19 8.77 11.21
CA PRO A 7 3.13 9.45 11.95
C PRO A 7 1.79 9.23 11.24
N THR A 8 0.85 8.61 11.95
CA THR A 8 -0.52 8.37 11.48
C THR A 8 -1.35 9.62 11.68
N GLU A 9 -1.48 10.47 10.66
CA GLU A 9 -2.58 11.44 10.54
C GLU A 9 -3.85 10.72 10.07
N VAL A 10 -4.34 9.76 10.87
CA VAL A 10 -5.64 9.13 10.60
C VAL A 10 -6.53 9.31 11.82
N ALA A 11 -7.69 9.92 11.60
CA ALA A 11 -8.65 10.37 12.62
C ALA A 11 -9.27 9.24 13.47
N ASN A 12 -8.92 7.98 13.24
CA ASN A 12 -9.40 6.83 14.01
C ASN A 12 -8.27 5.79 14.17
N PRO A 13 -7.81 5.46 15.39
CA PRO A 13 -6.71 4.52 15.60
C PRO A 13 -7.01 3.08 15.13
N ARG A 14 -8.28 2.73 14.87
CA ARG A 14 -8.68 1.45 14.26
C ARG A 14 -8.62 1.47 12.73
N ILE A 15 -8.71 2.65 12.12
CA ILE A 15 -8.58 2.87 10.69
C ILE A 15 -7.20 3.46 10.43
N GLY A 16 -6.28 2.64 9.94
CA GLY A 16 -5.05 3.14 9.30
C GLY A 16 -3.83 3.15 10.21
N ALA A 17 -3.08 2.05 10.17
CA ALA A 17 -1.63 2.15 10.22
C ALA A 17 -1.13 2.30 8.77
N LEU A 18 -0.46 3.42 8.46
CA LEU A 18 0.35 3.50 7.24
C LEU A 18 1.60 2.67 7.48
N LEU A 19 1.63 1.48 6.89
CA LEU A 19 2.72 0.54 7.14
C LEU A 19 3.91 0.86 6.22
N HIS A 20 4.85 1.67 6.72
CA HIS A 20 6.16 1.84 6.09
C HIS A 20 7.06 0.65 6.44
N LEU A 21 6.95 -0.41 5.63
CA LEU A 21 7.91 -1.52 5.62
C LEU A 21 9.26 -1.01 5.09
N ASN A 22 10.14 -0.50 5.95
CA ASN A 22 11.48 -0.08 5.54
C ASN A 22 12.38 -1.32 5.39
N GLY A 23 12.89 -1.58 4.18
CA GLY A 23 13.82 -2.67 3.91
C GLY A 23 13.55 -3.44 2.61
N VAL A 24 14.37 -4.47 2.38
CA VAL A 24 14.19 -5.47 1.31
C VAL A 24 12.91 -6.25 1.61
N ILE A 25 12.05 -6.42 0.60
CA ILE A 25 10.85 -7.24 0.73
C ILE A 25 11.30 -8.67 1.00
N PRO A 26 10.94 -9.26 2.15
CA PRO A 26 11.28 -10.64 2.42
C PRO A 26 10.62 -11.53 1.38
N ALA A 27 11.38 -12.46 0.78
CA ALA A 27 10.85 -13.37 -0.23
C ALA A 27 9.63 -14.15 0.32
N ALA A 28 8.69 -14.51 -0.55
CA ALA A 28 7.57 -15.36 -0.16
C ALA A 28 8.10 -16.65 0.51
N GLY A 29 7.65 -16.93 1.74
CA GLY A 29 8.14 -18.05 2.56
C GLY A 29 9.25 -17.71 3.56
N SER A 30 9.75 -16.47 3.59
CA SER A 30 10.58 -15.97 4.69
C SER A 30 9.78 -15.75 5.97
N ALA A 31 10.46 -15.67 7.13
CA ALA A 31 9.80 -15.41 8.41
C ALA A 31 8.99 -14.10 8.35
N ALA A 32 7.76 -14.13 8.87
CA ALA A 32 6.91 -12.96 8.99
C ALA A 32 7.59 -11.91 9.87
N ASP A 33 7.52 -10.63 9.46
CA ASP A 33 8.17 -9.53 10.18
C ASP A 33 7.61 -9.49 11.61
N PRO A 34 8.46 -9.65 12.65
CA PRO A 34 8.01 -9.70 14.03
C PRO A 34 7.17 -8.49 14.45
N ALA A 35 7.43 -7.30 13.89
CA ALA A 35 6.65 -6.11 14.19
C ALA A 35 5.27 -6.14 13.51
N LEU A 36 5.14 -6.74 12.32
CA LEU A 36 3.85 -6.96 11.68
C LEU A 36 3.03 -8.00 12.45
N ILE A 37 3.65 -9.11 12.85
CA ILE A 37 3.00 -10.13 13.70
C ILE A 37 2.51 -9.48 14.99
N ARG A 38 3.36 -8.70 15.67
CA ARG A 38 2.99 -8.02 16.91
C ARG A 38 1.87 -7.01 16.71
N LEU A 39 1.83 -6.30 15.58
CA LEU A 39 0.74 -5.36 15.27
C LEU A 39 -0.58 -6.09 15.03
N LEU A 40 -0.55 -7.14 14.21
CA LEU A 40 -1.73 -7.89 13.79
C LEU A 40 -2.22 -8.87 14.87
N GLY A 41 -1.37 -9.28 15.80
CA GLY A 41 -1.71 -10.17 16.90
C GLY A 41 -2.36 -9.47 18.10
N LYS A 42 -2.50 -8.13 18.09
CA LYS A 42 -3.13 -7.39 19.17
C LYS A 42 -4.67 -7.52 19.15
N PRO A 43 -5.34 -7.49 20.32
CA PRO A 43 -6.81 -7.44 20.38
C PRO A 43 -7.40 -6.20 19.69
N ASP A 44 -6.68 -5.07 19.74
CA ASP A 44 -7.04 -3.78 19.13
C ASP A 44 -6.33 -3.54 17.79
N ARG A 45 -5.97 -4.62 17.07
CA ARG A 45 -5.31 -4.52 15.77
C ARG A 45 -6.08 -3.63 14.78
N PRO A 46 -5.40 -3.02 13.79
CA PRO A 46 -6.06 -2.28 12.72
C PRO A 46 -7.09 -3.12 11.98
N THR A 47 -8.18 -2.49 11.53
CA THR A 47 -9.18 -3.10 10.65
C THR A 47 -8.89 -2.84 9.17
N ALA A 48 -7.97 -1.91 8.87
CA ALA A 48 -7.49 -1.64 7.53
C ALA A 48 -6.00 -1.27 7.51
N LEU A 49 -5.29 -1.70 6.47
CA LEU A 49 -3.92 -1.31 6.17
C LEU A 49 -3.82 -0.69 4.77
N LEU A 50 -3.12 0.43 4.69
CA LEU A 50 -2.63 1.01 3.44
C LEU A 50 -1.16 0.67 3.28
N VAL A 51 -0.80 0.03 2.17
CA VAL A 51 0.55 -0.43 1.89
C VAL A 51 1.09 0.27 0.65
N ALA A 52 2.30 0.81 0.74
CA ALA A 52 2.85 1.67 -0.31
C ALA A 52 3.12 0.98 -1.67
N ARG A 53 3.10 -0.36 -1.75
CA ARG A 53 3.43 -1.14 -2.96
C ARG A 53 2.67 -2.46 -2.97
N ASP A 54 2.26 -2.94 -4.13
CA ASP A 54 1.55 -4.23 -4.29
C ASP A 54 2.36 -5.44 -3.80
N CYS A 55 3.66 -5.49 -4.10
CA CYS A 55 4.55 -6.57 -3.63
C CYS A 55 4.67 -6.64 -2.09
N ARG A 56 4.51 -5.49 -1.41
CA ARG A 56 4.45 -5.46 0.06
C ARG A 56 3.09 -5.87 0.58
N ALA A 57 2.02 -5.51 -0.13
CA ALA A 57 0.68 -6.00 0.19
C ALA A 57 0.65 -7.53 0.10
N ALA A 58 1.35 -8.14 -0.86
CA ALA A 58 1.45 -9.60 -1.02
C ALA A 58 2.07 -10.26 0.22
N TYR A 59 3.15 -9.67 0.73
CA TYR A 59 3.77 -10.12 1.96
C TYR A 59 2.85 -9.97 3.19
N VAL A 60 2.14 -8.84 3.30
CA VAL A 60 1.14 -8.64 4.38
C VAL A 60 0.01 -9.66 4.28
N TYR A 61 -0.49 -9.93 3.07
CA TYR A 61 -1.52 -10.93 2.82
C TYR A 61 -1.06 -12.33 3.24
N TRP A 62 0.17 -12.72 2.89
CA TRP A 62 0.77 -13.97 3.35
C TRP A 62 0.86 -14.04 4.87
N CYS A 63 1.32 -12.98 5.55
CA CYS A 63 1.37 -12.93 7.01
C CYS A 63 -0.03 -13.08 7.63
N CYS A 64 -1.05 -12.41 7.06
CA CYS A 64 -2.44 -12.54 7.50
C CYS A 64 -2.93 -13.99 7.39
N ARG A 65 -2.59 -14.69 6.30
CA ARG A 65 -2.90 -16.13 6.15
C ARG A 65 -2.26 -16.98 7.23
N VAL A 66 -0.98 -16.74 7.56
CA VAL A 66 -0.27 -17.46 8.63
C VAL A 66 -0.92 -17.21 10.00
N LEU A 67 -1.42 -16.00 10.24
CA LEU A 67 -2.09 -15.60 11.49
C LEU A 67 -3.59 -15.91 11.53
N GLY A 68 -4.16 -16.51 10.47
CA GLY A 68 -5.59 -16.80 10.38
C GLY A 68 -6.49 -15.56 10.21
N ILE A 69 -5.93 -14.42 9.84
CA ILE A 69 -6.67 -13.17 9.59
C ILE A 69 -7.17 -13.19 8.14
N ARG A 70 -8.49 -13.14 7.96
CA ARG A 70 -9.12 -13.16 6.63
C ARG A 70 -9.20 -11.77 6.01
N ILE A 71 -8.84 -11.67 4.73
CA ILE A 71 -8.99 -10.47 3.92
C ILE A 71 -10.04 -10.77 2.85
N PRO A 72 -11.06 -9.92 2.67
CA PRO A 72 -11.28 -8.61 3.34
C PRO A 72 -12.06 -8.65 4.67
N GLU A 73 -12.52 -9.81 5.15
CA GLU A 73 -13.57 -9.89 6.19
C GLU A 73 -13.12 -9.38 7.56
N MET A 74 -11.85 -9.60 7.91
CA MET A 74 -11.27 -9.25 9.22
C MET A 74 -10.27 -8.12 9.13
N LEU A 75 -9.70 -7.89 7.95
CA LEU A 75 -8.75 -6.82 7.66
C LEU A 75 -8.92 -6.41 6.20
N SER A 76 -9.06 -5.11 5.95
CA SER A 76 -9.03 -4.57 4.60
C SER A 76 -7.61 -4.17 4.20
N LEU A 77 -7.25 -4.49 2.95
CA LEU A 77 -5.92 -4.23 2.42
C LEU A 77 -6.01 -3.40 1.15
N VAL A 78 -5.38 -2.22 1.18
CA VAL A 78 -5.27 -1.32 0.03
C VAL A 78 -3.80 -1.09 -0.27
N SER A 79 -3.45 -1.03 -1.55
CA SER A 79 -2.08 -0.79 -2.00
C SER A 79 -1.94 0.37 -2.99
N TYR A 80 -0.77 0.48 -3.61
CA TYR A 80 -0.40 1.49 -4.59
C TYR A 80 0.46 0.81 -5.69
N ASP A 81 0.23 1.20 -6.96
CA ASP A 81 0.91 0.87 -8.23
C ASP A 81 0.03 0.13 -9.25
N ASN A 82 -0.98 -0.63 -8.80
CA ASN A 82 -1.80 -1.51 -9.66
C ASN A 82 -1.01 -2.52 -10.51
N LEU A 83 -0.14 -3.28 -9.87
CA LEU A 83 0.59 -4.40 -10.45
C LEU A 83 -0.19 -5.73 -10.29
N THR A 84 0.33 -6.78 -10.93
CA THR A 84 -0.27 -8.11 -10.88
C THR A 84 -0.36 -8.64 -9.45
N TRP A 85 -1.54 -9.14 -9.09
CA TRP A 85 -1.83 -9.71 -7.78
C TRP A 85 -1.99 -11.24 -7.86
N SER A 86 -0.88 -11.96 -7.80
CA SER A 86 -0.85 -13.42 -7.97
C SER A 86 -1.29 -14.22 -6.73
N GLU A 87 -1.26 -13.60 -5.56
CA GLU A 87 -1.42 -14.26 -4.26
C GLU A 87 -2.88 -14.51 -3.90
N ALA A 88 -3.81 -13.72 -4.46
CA ALA A 88 -5.26 -13.93 -4.35
C ALA A 88 -6.00 -13.41 -5.60
N PRO A 89 -5.80 -14.05 -6.77
CA PRO A 89 -6.32 -13.58 -8.05
C PRO A 89 -7.85 -13.42 -8.06
N GLU A 90 -8.56 -14.22 -7.27
CA GLU A 90 -10.02 -14.17 -7.09
C GLU A 90 -10.52 -12.95 -6.30
N LEU A 91 -9.70 -12.41 -5.40
CA LEU A 91 -10.01 -11.19 -4.65
C LEU A 91 -9.65 -9.96 -5.49
N GLY A 92 -8.45 -9.99 -6.06
CA GLY A 92 -7.80 -8.81 -6.61
C GLY A 92 -7.47 -7.77 -5.53
N LEU A 93 -6.35 -7.07 -5.68
CA LEU A 93 -5.94 -6.06 -4.72
C LEU A 93 -6.58 -4.70 -5.02
N THR A 94 -7.30 -4.12 -4.07
CA THR A 94 -7.74 -2.71 -4.17
C THR A 94 -6.52 -1.82 -4.08
N THR A 95 -6.36 -0.90 -5.02
CA THR A 95 -5.09 -0.20 -5.22
C THR A 95 -5.29 1.18 -5.83
N ILE A 96 -4.42 2.13 -5.51
CA ILE A 96 -4.29 3.37 -6.27
C ILE A 96 -3.36 3.08 -7.45
N ALA A 97 -3.88 3.19 -8.67
CA ALA A 97 -3.07 2.96 -9.85
C ALA A 97 -2.12 4.14 -10.07
N GLU A 98 -0.83 3.86 -10.15
CA GLU A 98 0.16 4.89 -10.45
C GLU A 98 0.02 5.30 -11.93
N PRO A 99 -0.22 6.59 -12.23
CA PRO A 99 -0.45 7.07 -13.59
C PRO A 99 0.90 7.22 -14.32
N PHE A 100 1.56 6.09 -14.60
CA PHE A 100 2.91 6.05 -15.14
C PHE A 100 3.07 6.79 -16.47
N ALA A 101 2.05 6.70 -17.34
CA ALA A 101 2.08 7.36 -18.65
C ALA A 101 2.05 8.89 -18.48
N GLU A 102 1.10 9.39 -17.68
CA GLU A 102 0.93 10.81 -17.42
C GLU A 102 2.11 11.40 -16.63
N LEU A 103 2.70 10.62 -15.71
CA LEU A 103 3.93 11.00 -15.02
C LEU A 103 5.12 11.12 -15.98
N GLY A 104 5.27 10.16 -16.90
CA GLY A 104 6.32 10.18 -17.92
C GLY A 104 6.19 11.37 -18.88
N GLU A 105 4.96 11.62 -19.36
CA GLU A 105 4.64 12.76 -20.21
C GLU A 105 4.94 14.08 -19.50
N ALA A 106 4.41 14.27 -18.29
CA ALA A 106 4.66 15.47 -17.50
C ALA A 106 6.14 15.68 -17.20
N ALA A 107 6.89 14.61 -16.90
CA ALA A 107 8.32 14.70 -16.65
C ALA A 107 9.10 15.15 -17.90
N LEU A 108 8.74 14.63 -19.08
CA LEU A 108 9.38 15.02 -20.34
C LEU A 108 9.06 16.46 -20.73
N GLU A 109 7.80 16.89 -20.60
CA GLU A 109 7.37 18.28 -20.79
C GLU A 109 8.15 19.24 -19.88
N MET A 110 8.25 18.89 -18.60
CA MET A 110 8.97 19.69 -17.60
C MET A 110 10.47 19.77 -17.92
N LEU A 111 11.09 18.65 -18.31
CA LEU A 111 12.50 18.61 -18.69
C LEU A 111 12.77 19.45 -19.93
N GLN A 112 11.92 19.34 -20.96
CA GLN A 112 12.05 20.12 -22.18
C GLN A 112 11.93 21.63 -21.89
N SER A 113 10.92 22.03 -21.12
CA SER A 113 10.74 23.43 -20.71
C SER A 113 11.95 23.95 -19.93
N TRP A 114 12.50 23.15 -19.01
CA TRP A 114 13.69 23.53 -18.26
C TRP A 114 14.91 23.74 -19.16
N CYS A 115 15.15 22.83 -20.11
CA CYS A 115 16.27 22.94 -21.04
C CYS A 115 16.21 24.23 -21.88
N LEU A 116 15.02 24.62 -22.33
CA LEU A 116 14.81 25.79 -23.18
C LEU A 116 14.87 27.11 -22.39
N THR A 117 14.24 27.15 -21.22
CA THR A 117 14.07 28.39 -20.44
C THR A 117 15.18 28.60 -19.41
N ARG A 118 15.94 27.55 -19.07
CA ARG A 118 16.85 27.47 -17.92
C ARG A 118 16.18 27.75 -16.57
N GLN A 119 14.86 27.72 -16.52
CA GLN A 119 14.09 27.88 -15.29
C GLN A 119 13.64 26.52 -14.77
N ARG A 120 13.90 26.25 -13.49
CA ARG A 120 13.49 24.99 -12.87
C ARG A 120 11.96 24.94 -12.80
N PRO A 121 11.31 23.91 -13.35
CA PRO A 121 9.86 23.80 -13.33
C PRO A 121 9.36 23.54 -11.90
N ALA A 122 8.19 24.09 -11.58
CA ALA A 122 7.52 23.85 -10.30
C ALA A 122 7.04 22.40 -10.21
N SER A 123 6.88 21.88 -8.99
CA SER A 123 6.32 20.56 -8.76
C SER A 123 4.89 20.46 -9.32
N ARG A 124 4.59 19.35 -10.01
CA ARG A 124 3.27 19.02 -10.52
C ARG A 124 2.76 17.77 -9.80
N SER A 125 1.49 17.79 -9.40
CA SER A 125 0.80 16.62 -8.88
C SER A 125 0.02 15.94 -10.00
N VAL A 126 0.16 14.62 -10.11
CA VAL A 126 -0.62 13.79 -11.03
C VAL A 126 -1.40 12.81 -10.16
N ALA A 127 -2.72 12.85 -10.25
CA ALA A 127 -3.59 11.98 -9.44
C ALA A 127 -3.79 10.63 -10.12
N GLY A 128 -3.57 9.55 -9.38
CA GLY A 128 -3.90 8.19 -9.81
C GLY A 128 -5.32 7.78 -9.42
N PRO A 129 -6.03 6.97 -10.22
CA PRO A 129 -7.37 6.50 -9.87
C PRO A 129 -7.32 5.39 -8.81
N LEU A 130 -8.30 5.35 -7.91
CA LEU A 130 -8.52 4.23 -7.01
C LEU A 130 -9.26 3.10 -7.76
N ILE A 131 -8.58 1.97 -7.96
CA ILE A 131 -9.16 0.76 -8.52
C ILE A 131 -9.69 -0.09 -7.37
N ARG A 132 -11.02 -0.16 -7.25
CA ARG A 132 -11.71 -0.97 -6.24
C ARG A 132 -11.80 -2.43 -6.69
N ARG A 133 -11.35 -3.35 -5.84
CA ARG A 133 -11.46 -4.82 -5.99
C ARG A 133 -11.99 -5.43 -4.68
N ARG A 134 -12.09 -6.76 -4.57
CA ARG A 134 -12.63 -7.40 -3.35
C ARG A 134 -11.65 -7.39 -2.18
N GLY A 135 -10.35 -7.16 -2.40
CA GLY A 135 -9.34 -7.11 -1.34
C GLY A 135 -9.52 -6.02 -0.26
N ALA A 136 -10.48 -5.11 -0.44
CA ALA A 136 -10.87 -4.15 0.59
C ALA A 136 -12.40 -4.06 0.70
N MET A 137 -12.91 -4.09 1.93
CA MET A 137 -14.31 -3.77 2.24
C MET A 137 -14.34 -2.66 3.30
N LEU A 138 -15.46 -1.94 3.39
CA LEU A 138 -15.72 -1.18 4.61
C LEU A 138 -15.93 -2.21 5.73
N CYS A 139 -14.92 -2.43 6.58
CA CYS A 139 -15.13 -3.20 7.80
C CYS A 139 -16.23 -2.48 8.58
N ALA A 140 -17.40 -3.09 8.68
CA ALA A 140 -18.48 -2.60 9.54
C ALA A 140 -17.93 -2.51 10.96
N ALA A 141 -17.78 -1.29 11.46
CA ALA A 141 -17.36 -1.03 12.83
C ALA A 141 -18.30 -1.78 13.77
N HIS A 142 -17.80 -2.81 14.44
CA HIS A 142 -18.42 -3.38 15.64
C HIS A 142 -17.82 -2.70 16.87
#